data_AF-A0A9N9IC74-F1
#
_entry.id   AF-A0A9N9IC74-F1
#
_cell.length_a   1.000
_cell.length_b   1.000
_cell.length_c   1.000
_cell.angle_alpha   90.00
_cell.angle_beta   90.00
_cell.angle_gamma   90.00
#
_symmetry.space_group_name_H-M   'P 1'
#
loop_
_entity.id
_entity.type
_entity.pdbx_description
1 polymer ?
#
loop_
_entity_poly.entity_id
_entity_poly.type
_entity_poly.pdbx_seq_one_letter_code
_entity_poly.pdbx_strand_id
1 'polypeptide(L)'
;SDPNKYQLPKYATENFDKSPFKKPTQVTLEVYDDACHCFFLIPFEKISQFSQNRAFDFIKLHAAVDKSIPDGSENSATYENGKTINAIAINPNCEIRELDAKYMDCLKFENIGVLPDVNV
;
A
#
# COMPACT_ATOMS: atom_id res chain seq x y z
N SER A 1 29.31 13.93 13.12
CA SER A 1 28.24 13.41 12.26
C SER A 1 27.78 12.10 12.86
N ASP A 2 26.52 11.93 13.26
CA ASP A 2 26.00 10.66 13.78
C ASP A 2 25.36 9.85 12.65
N PRO A 3 25.98 8.77 12.15
CA PRO A 3 25.45 7.95 11.06
C PRO A 3 24.21 7.15 11.50
N ASN A 4 24.03 6.95 12.80
CA ASN A 4 22.96 6.11 13.34
C ASN A 4 21.57 6.74 13.14
N LYS A 5 21.48 8.06 12.95
CA LYS A 5 20.21 8.74 12.67
C LYS A 5 19.63 8.46 11.27
N TYR A 6 20.44 7.88 10.38
CA TYR A 6 20.01 7.45 9.04
C TYR A 6 19.81 5.94 8.94
N GLN A 7 20.07 5.19 10.02
CA GLN A 7 19.74 3.77 10.05
C GLN A 7 18.23 3.62 9.98
N LEU A 8 17.77 2.68 9.16
CA LEU A 8 16.37 2.30 9.12
C LEU A 8 15.90 1.97 10.54
N PRO A 9 14.64 2.28 10.89
CA PRO A 9 14.14 2.03 12.22
C PRO A 9 14.38 0.58 12.64
N LYS A 10 14.94 0.38 13.85
CA LYS A 10 15.32 -0.95 14.36
C LYS A 10 14.19 -1.99 14.37
N TYR A 11 12.92 -1.57 14.31
CA TYR A 11 11.78 -2.48 14.16
C TYR A 11 11.76 -3.22 12.81
N ALA A 12 12.50 -2.74 11.80
CA ALA A 12 12.59 -3.36 10.48
C ALA A 12 13.47 -4.62 10.45
N THR A 13 14.35 -4.82 11.45
CA THR A 13 15.31 -5.93 11.44
C THR A 13 15.33 -6.76 12.72
N GLU A 14 14.95 -6.22 13.89
CA GLU A 14 15.14 -6.92 15.18
C GLU A 14 13.88 -7.01 16.07
N ASN A 15 12.81 -6.24 15.76
CA ASN A 15 11.65 -6.16 16.65
C ASN A 15 10.32 -5.95 15.92
N PHE A 16 10.12 -6.72 14.86
CA PHE A 16 8.87 -6.67 14.09
C PHE A 16 7.64 -6.96 14.96
N ASP A 17 7.81 -7.75 16.04
CA ASP A 17 6.75 -8.05 17.01
C ASP A 17 6.11 -6.81 17.66
N LYS A 18 6.87 -5.72 17.81
CA LYS A 18 6.40 -4.44 18.35
C LYS A 18 6.14 -3.41 17.25
N SER A 19 6.27 -3.79 15.98
CA SER A 19 6.06 -2.89 14.86
C SER A 19 4.60 -2.45 14.80
N PRO A 20 4.31 -1.15 14.62
CA PRO A 20 2.95 -0.69 14.36
C PRO A 20 2.39 -1.29 13.05
N PHE A 21 3.27 -1.76 12.16
CA PHE A 21 2.91 -2.40 10.90
C PHE A 21 2.56 -3.89 11.03
N LYS A 22 2.75 -4.52 12.20
CA LYS A 22 2.43 -5.93 12.40
C LYS A 22 0.92 -6.21 12.29
N LYS A 23 0.09 -5.23 12.65
CA LYS A 23 -1.38 -5.35 12.60
C LYS A 23 -1.98 -4.05 12.06
N PRO A 24 -1.92 -3.82 10.74
CA PRO A 24 -2.51 -2.61 10.18
C PRO A 24 -4.03 -2.62 10.42
N THR A 25 -4.57 -1.45 10.78
CA THR A 25 -6.00 -1.24 11.06
C THR A 25 -6.74 -0.67 9.86
N GLN A 26 -6.04 0.09 9.01
CA GLN A 26 -6.53 0.62 7.74
C GLN A 26 -5.50 0.32 6.67
N VAL A 27 -5.95 -0.29 5.57
CA VAL A 27 -5.09 -0.67 4.44
C VAL A 27 -5.76 -0.23 3.14
N THR A 28 -5.00 0.45 2.28
CA THR A 28 -5.38 0.73 0.90
C THR A 28 -4.49 -0.11 -0.02
N LEU A 29 -5.10 -0.92 -0.89
CA LEU A 29 -4.43 -1.71 -1.91
C LEU A 29 -4.93 -1.31 -3.29
N GLU A 30 -4.00 -0.99 -4.18
CA GLU A 30 -4.29 -0.69 -5.59
C GLU A 30 -3.47 -1.63 -6.47
N VAL A 31 -4.14 -2.44 -7.29
CA VAL A 31 -3.50 -3.32 -8.27
C VAL A 31 -3.68 -2.73 -9.66
N TYR A 32 -2.57 -2.46 -10.33
CA TYR A 32 -2.55 -1.90 -11.67
C TYR A 32 -2.37 -3.02 -12.69
N ASP A 33 -3.38 -3.29 -13.49
CA ASP A 33 -3.35 -4.35 -14.50
C ASP A 33 -2.32 -4.03 -15.60
N ASP A 34 -1.63 -5.07 -16.08
CA ASP A 34 -0.62 -5.00 -17.15
C ASP A 34 0.55 -4.04 -16.91
N ALA A 35 0.63 -3.47 -15.70
CA ALA A 35 1.71 -2.57 -15.30
C ALA A 35 2.97 -3.37 -14.96
N CYS A 36 4.11 -2.97 -15.53
CA CYS A 36 5.38 -3.61 -15.23
C CYS A 36 5.91 -3.19 -13.84
N HIS A 37 6.90 -3.93 -13.34
CA HIS A 37 7.59 -3.55 -12.12
C HIS A 37 8.17 -2.13 -12.24
N CYS A 38 7.95 -1.29 -11.22
CA CYS A 38 8.37 0.12 -11.19
C CYS A 38 7.77 1.00 -12.31
N PHE A 39 6.61 0.64 -12.88
CA PHE A 39 5.92 1.48 -13.88
C PHE A 39 5.74 2.94 -13.43
N PHE A 40 5.60 3.18 -12.13
CA PHE A 40 5.55 4.51 -11.50
C PHE A 40 6.66 5.47 -11.99
N LEU A 41 7.84 4.96 -12.34
CA LEU A 41 9.00 5.75 -12.79
C LEU A 41 8.99 6.06 -14.29
N ILE A 42 7.97 5.61 -15.03
CA ILE A 42 7.84 5.82 -16.48
C ILE A 42 6.92 7.04 -16.70
N PRO A 43 7.47 8.26 -16.90
CA PRO A 43 6.68 9.50 -16.76
C PRO A 43 5.71 9.76 -17.93
N PHE A 44 5.86 9.05 -19.05
CA PHE A 44 5.06 9.27 -20.26
C PHE A 44 3.83 8.35 -20.35
N GLU A 45 3.75 7.34 -19.48
CA GLU A 45 2.63 6.41 -19.44
C GLU A 45 1.48 7.00 -18.63
N LYS A 46 0.27 6.97 -19.21
CA LYS A 46 -0.95 7.50 -18.56
C LYS A 46 -1.19 6.83 -17.20
N ILE A 47 -1.00 5.52 -17.15
CA ILE A 47 -1.20 4.72 -15.94
C ILE A 47 -0.22 5.10 -14.82
N SER A 48 1.02 5.45 -15.19
CA SER A 48 2.04 5.91 -14.25
C SER A 48 1.68 7.27 -13.65
N GLN A 49 1.29 8.23 -14.48
CA GLN A 49 0.83 9.55 -14.01
C GLN A 49 -0.41 9.43 -13.12
N PHE A 50 -1.35 8.55 -13.49
CA PHE A 50 -2.53 8.27 -12.67
C PHE A 50 -2.14 7.72 -11.30
N SER A 51 -1.24 6.73 -11.25
CA SER A 51 -0.74 6.17 -9.98
C SER A 51 0.00 7.19 -9.11
N GLN A 52 0.76 8.10 -9.73
CA GLN A 52 1.46 9.17 -9.03
C GLN A 52 0.49 10.13 -8.35
N ASN A 53 -0.54 10.57 -9.07
CA ASN A 53 -1.56 11.47 -8.51
C ASN A 53 -2.28 10.82 -7.32
N ARG A 54 -2.69 9.55 -7.45
CA ARG A 54 -3.33 8.81 -6.35
C ARG A 54 -2.42 8.67 -5.13
N ALA A 55 -1.15 8.33 -5.34
CA ALA A 55 -0.17 8.27 -4.26
C ALA A 55 0.03 9.63 -3.57
N PHE A 56 0.09 10.72 -4.35
CA PHE A 56 0.20 12.07 -3.80
C PHE A 56 -1.04 12.47 -3.00
N ASP A 57 -2.23 12.15 -3.48
CA ASP A 57 -3.47 12.47 -2.77
C ASP A 57 -3.61 11.66 -1.48
N PHE A 58 -3.21 10.39 -1.49
CA PHE A 58 -3.08 9.58 -0.28
C PHE A 58 -2.13 10.21 0.74
N ILE A 59 -0.94 10.65 0.29
CA ILE A 59 0.03 11.32 1.17
C ILE A 59 -0.54 12.62 1.72
N LYS A 60 -1.17 13.47 0.91
CA LYS A 60 -1.76 14.74 1.36
C LYS A 60 -2.82 14.52 2.45
N LEU A 61 -3.69 13.52 2.25
CA LEU A 61 -4.74 13.16 3.18
C LEU A 61 -4.18 12.72 4.54
N HIS A 62 -3.16 11.86 4.53
CA HIS A 62 -2.63 11.25 5.77
C HIS A 62 -1.46 12.00 6.42
N ALA A 63 -0.74 12.86 5.68
CA ALA A 63 0.37 13.67 6.21
C ALA A 63 -0.11 14.95 6.94
N ALA A 64 -1.41 15.11 7.19
CA ALA A 64 -2.03 16.25 7.88
C ALA A 64 -1.85 17.61 7.18
N VAL A 65 -1.52 17.64 5.89
CA VAL A 65 -1.37 18.89 5.12
C VAL A 65 -2.74 19.48 4.76
N ASP A 66 -3.76 18.66 4.54
CA ASP A 66 -5.10 19.15 4.22
C ASP A 66 -6.20 18.20 4.71
N LYS A 67 -6.90 18.57 5.80
CA LYS A 67 -8.03 17.80 6.36
C LYS A 67 -9.33 17.96 5.55
N SER A 68 -9.28 18.71 4.45
CA SER A 68 -10.43 19.05 3.62
C SER A 68 -10.70 18.06 2.48
N ILE A 69 -9.76 17.14 2.20
CA ILE A 69 -9.91 16.14 1.15
C ILE A 69 -10.89 15.06 1.66
N PRO A 70 -12.06 14.88 1.02
CA PRO A 70 -12.96 13.78 1.35
C PRO A 70 -12.22 12.46 1.12
N ASP A 71 -12.34 11.53 2.07
CA ASP A 71 -11.84 10.18 1.88
C ASP A 71 -12.56 9.57 0.66
N GLY A 72 -11.85 9.45 -0.47
CA GLY A 72 -12.39 8.91 -1.73
C GLY A 72 -12.69 7.40 -1.67
N SER A 73 -12.95 6.87 -0.48
CA SER A 73 -13.17 5.46 -0.18
C SER A 73 -14.65 5.10 -0.28
N GLU A 74 -15.27 5.38 -1.43
CA GLU A 74 -16.64 4.89 -1.71
C GLU A 74 -16.72 3.35 -1.73
N ASN A 75 -15.57 2.65 -1.78
CA ASN A 75 -15.44 1.19 -1.78
C ASN A 75 -14.76 0.63 -0.52
N SER A 76 -14.99 1.22 0.65
CA SER A 76 -14.45 0.68 1.91
C SER A 76 -15.23 -0.58 2.34
N ALA A 77 -14.60 -1.74 2.19
CA ALA A 77 -15.11 -2.97 2.77
C ALA A 77 -14.54 -3.14 4.20
N THR A 78 -15.45 -3.32 5.17
CA THR A 78 -15.05 -3.65 6.54
C THR A 78 -14.76 -5.15 6.59
N TYR A 79 -13.52 -5.51 6.88
CA TYR A 79 -13.11 -6.91 7.08
C TYR A 79 -13.07 -7.24 8.57
N GLU A 80 -13.05 -8.54 8.89
CA GLU A 80 -13.14 -9.09 10.24
C GLU A 80 -12.29 -8.33 11.28
N ASN A 81 -12.84 -8.18 12.48
CA ASN A 81 -12.24 -7.51 13.65
C ASN A 81 -12.01 -5.99 13.53
N GLY A 82 -12.81 -5.28 12.72
CA GLY A 82 -12.79 -3.81 12.66
C GLY A 82 -11.62 -3.23 11.86
N LYS A 83 -11.06 -4.03 10.95
CA LYS A 83 -10.08 -3.57 9.95
C LYS A 83 -10.81 -3.04 8.72
N THR A 84 -10.43 -1.85 8.26
CA THR A 84 -10.94 -1.31 6.99
C THR A 84 -9.92 -1.57 5.90
N ILE A 85 -10.31 -2.34 4.89
CA ILE A 85 -9.47 -2.53 3.70
C ILE A 85 -10.21 -1.95 2.51
N ASN A 86 -9.59 -0.96 1.88
CA ASN A 86 -10.02 -0.44 0.58
C ASN A 86 -9.13 -1.08 -0.49
N ALA A 87 -9.69 -1.93 -1.33
CA ALA A 87 -8.94 -2.69 -2.32
C ALA A 87 -9.59 -2.53 -3.69
N ILE A 88 -8.81 -2.02 -4.65
CA ILE A 88 -9.27 -1.76 -6.01
C ILE A 88 -8.27 -2.28 -7.04
N ALA A 89 -8.78 -2.60 -8.23
CA ALA A 89 -7.97 -2.79 -9.42
C ALA A 89 -8.12 -1.60 -10.38
N ILE A 90 -7.09 -1.32 -11.16
CA ILE A 90 -7.03 -0.20 -12.10
C ILE A 90 -6.49 -0.73 -13.42
N ASN A 91 -7.27 -0.61 -14.48
CA ASN A 91 -6.84 -1.06 -15.81
C ASN A 91 -5.94 -0.02 -16.52
N PRO A 92 -5.32 -0.35 -17.67
CA PRO A 92 -4.48 0.59 -18.41
C PRO A 92 -5.21 1.88 -18.85
N ASN A 93 -6.53 1.85 -18.95
CA ASN A 93 -7.35 3.02 -19.27
C ASN A 93 -7.57 3.96 -18.07
N CYS A 94 -7.09 3.58 -16.88
CA CYS A 94 -7.27 4.25 -15.59
C CYS A 94 -8.70 4.14 -15.03
N GLU A 95 -9.44 3.11 -15.40
CA GLU A 95 -10.76 2.83 -14.84
C GLU A 95 -10.60 2.00 -13.56
N ILE A 96 -11.29 2.43 -12.51
CA ILE A 96 -11.29 1.78 -11.20
C ILE A 96 -12.36 0.68 -11.21
N ARG A 97 -11.99 -0.51 -10.75
CA ARG A 97 -12.86 -1.68 -10.63
C ARG A 97 -12.63 -2.40 -9.30
N GLU A 98 -13.57 -3.27 -8.94
CA GLU A 98 -13.41 -4.15 -7.79
C GLU A 98 -12.19 -5.07 -7.98
N LEU A 99 -11.44 -5.30 -6.89
CA LEU A 99 -10.27 -6.17 -6.93
C LEU A 99 -10.70 -7.64 -7.03
N ASP A 100 -10.09 -8.39 -7.94
CA ASP A 100 -10.28 -9.84 -8.06
C ASP A 100 -9.85 -10.54 -6.75
N ALA A 101 -10.69 -11.44 -6.26
CA ALA A 101 -10.48 -12.19 -5.02
C ALA A 101 -9.10 -12.87 -4.95
N LYS A 102 -8.50 -13.25 -6.09
CA LYS A 102 -7.15 -13.85 -6.12
C LYS A 102 -6.05 -12.95 -5.56
N TYR A 103 -6.23 -11.62 -5.62
CA TYR A 103 -5.26 -10.66 -5.09
C TYR A 103 -5.46 -10.39 -3.59
N MET A 104 -6.56 -10.87 -3.01
CA MET A 104 -6.84 -10.71 -1.57
C MET A 104 -5.85 -11.49 -0.71
N ASP A 105 -5.22 -12.52 -1.26
CA ASP A 105 -4.16 -13.27 -0.57
C ASP A 105 -2.96 -12.38 -0.22
N CYS A 106 -2.69 -11.31 -0.98
CA CYS A 106 -1.67 -10.31 -0.66
C CYS A 106 -1.95 -9.55 0.65
N LEU A 107 -3.19 -9.61 1.15
CA LEU A 107 -3.64 -8.97 2.39
C LEU A 107 -3.62 -9.93 3.58
N LYS A 108 -3.09 -11.15 3.41
CA LYS A 108 -2.81 -12.06 4.54
C LYS A 108 -1.49 -11.65 5.20
N PHE A 109 -1.60 -10.87 6.26
CA PHE A 109 -0.46 -10.34 7.03
C PHE A 109 0.24 -11.37 7.93
N GLU A 110 -0.21 -12.63 7.95
CA GLU A 110 0.30 -13.68 8.83
C GLU A 110 1.79 -14.00 8.62
N ASN A 111 2.30 -13.80 7.40
CA ASN A 111 3.69 -14.07 7.03
C ASN A 111 4.51 -12.79 6.80
N ILE A 112 3.98 -11.61 7.17
CA ILE A 112 4.70 -10.36 6.91
C ILE A 112 5.95 -10.28 7.79
N GLY A 113 7.10 -9.94 7.19
CA GLY A 113 8.40 -9.92 7.89
C GLY A 113 8.99 -11.31 8.15
N VAL A 114 8.34 -12.40 7.72
CA VAL A 114 8.90 -13.75 7.76
C VAL A 114 9.73 -13.95 6.50
N LEU A 115 11.04 -14.13 6.65
CA LEU A 115 11.90 -14.51 5.54
C LEU A 115 11.62 -15.97 5.18
N PRO A 116 11.43 -16.31 3.90
CA PRO A 116 11.30 -17.70 3.50
C PRO A 116 12.61 -18.42 3.81
N ASP A 117 12.50 -19.65 4.34
CA ASP A 117 13.64 -20.56 4.44
C ASP A 117 14.03 -20.99 3.02
N VAL A 118 14.93 -20.21 2.40
CA VAL A 118 15.54 -20.58 1.14
C VAL A 118 16.67 -21.53 1.47
N ASN A 119 16.39 -22.84 1.39
CA ASN A 119 17.47 -23.82 1.31
C ASN A 119 18.19 -23.58 -0.03
N VAL A 120 19.33 -22.88 0.04
CA VAL A 120 20.25 -22.67 -1.08
C VAL A 120 21.15 -23.89 -1.23
#